data_AF-A0A2V9ZSF5-F1
#
_entry.id   AF-A0A2V9ZSF5-F1
#
_cell.length_a   1.000
_cell.length_b   1.000
_cell.length_c   1.000
_cell.angle_alpha   90.00
_cell.angle_beta   90.00
_cell.angle_gamma   90.00
#
_symmetry.space_group_name_H-M   'P 1'
#
loop_
_entity.id
_entity.type
_entity.pdbx_description
1 polymer ?
#
loop_
_entity_poly.entity_id
_entity_poly.type
_entity_poly.pdbx_seq_one_letter_code
_entity_poly.pdbx_strand_id
1 'polypeptide(L)'
;AIKLKDDSASFYSNLGTAYFAQKKYEQAAQEYTKALALDPDIFERKSRGGISVQLAGTTDRAKYEYVMAKMYASFGNLDRCLVYLRKSMEDGYSGINDVYKDREFATLRKDPRFAALMASRSKVLQIPPDQQPPQP
;
A
#
# COMPACT_ATOMS: atom_id res chain seq x y z
N ALA A 1 -18.21 -8.98 22.02
CA ALA A 1 -18.08 -7.67 21.34
C ALA A 1 -17.06 -7.66 20.19
N ILE A 2 -15.99 -8.48 20.21
CA ILE A 2 -14.95 -8.54 19.17
C ILE A 2 -15.53 -8.86 17.78
N LYS A 3 -16.43 -9.84 17.71
CA LYS A 3 -17.07 -10.30 16.46
C LYS A 3 -17.80 -9.20 15.66
N LEU A 4 -18.46 -8.26 16.35
CA LEU A 4 -19.18 -7.16 15.69
C LEU A 4 -18.22 -6.12 15.07
N LYS A 5 -17.07 -5.88 15.71
CA LYS A 5 -16.02 -5.00 15.18
C LYS A 5 -15.38 -5.62 13.94
N ASP A 6 -15.10 -6.93 13.98
CA ASP A 6 -14.53 -7.67 12.85
C ASP A 6 -15.48 -7.67 11.63
N ASP A 7 -16.79 -7.80 11.85
CA ASP A 7 -17.79 -7.76 10.77
C ASP A 7 -17.88 -6.36 10.13
N SER A 8 -17.85 -5.29 10.94
CA SER A 8 -17.88 -3.91 10.45
C SER A 8 -16.58 -3.53 9.72
N ALA A 9 -15.42 -3.89 10.26
CA ALA A 9 -14.15 -3.64 9.60
C ALA A 9 -14.05 -4.41 8.27
N SER A 10 -14.53 -5.65 8.23
CA SER A 10 -14.59 -6.45 7.00
C SER A 10 -15.50 -5.84 5.94
N PHE A 11 -16.63 -5.25 6.34
CA PHE A 11 -17.51 -4.51 5.43
C PHE A 11 -16.76 -3.36 4.74
N TYR A 12 -16.10 -2.49 5.51
CA TYR A 12 -15.35 -1.36 4.95
C TYR A 12 -14.15 -1.82 4.10
N SER A 13 -13.46 -2.89 4.53
CA SER A 13 -12.39 -3.50 3.73
C SER A 13 -12.91 -3.99 2.37
N ASN A 14 -14.04 -4.69 2.35
CA ASN A 14 -14.61 -5.20 1.10
C ASN A 14 -15.11 -4.07 0.20
N LEU A 15 -15.71 -3.02 0.78
CA LEU A 15 -16.13 -1.84 0.04
C LEU A 15 -14.94 -1.10 -0.58
N GLY A 16 -13.83 -0.97 0.17
CA GLY A 16 -12.57 -0.44 -0.36
C GLY A 16 -12.06 -1.26 -1.55
N THR A 17 -12.13 -2.59 -1.48
CA THR A 17 -11.77 -3.48 -2.60
C THR A 17 -12.69 -3.29 -3.80
N ALA A 18 -14.00 -3.14 -3.58
CA ALA A 18 -14.96 -2.86 -4.66
C ALA A 18 -14.71 -1.50 -5.33
N TYR A 19 -14.35 -0.46 -4.57
CA TYR A 19 -13.95 0.82 -5.14
C TYR A 19 -12.61 0.74 -5.88
N PHE A 20 -11.66 -0.03 -5.36
CA PHE A 20 -10.38 -0.25 -6.02
C PHE A 20 -10.56 -0.93 -7.38
N ALA A 21 -11.37 -1.99 -7.46
CA ALA A 21 -11.71 -2.67 -8.71
C ALA A 21 -12.40 -1.73 -9.72
N GLN A 22 -13.15 -0.74 -9.24
CA GLN A 22 -13.73 0.33 -10.07
C GLN A 22 -12.73 1.47 -10.40
N LYS A 23 -11.45 1.32 -10.06
CA LYS A 23 -10.39 2.34 -10.22
C LYS A 23 -10.64 3.65 -9.44
N LYS A 24 -11.54 3.62 -8.46
CA LYS A 24 -11.88 4.73 -7.57
C LYS A 24 -10.93 4.75 -6.36
N TYR A 25 -9.66 5.04 -6.61
CA TYR A 25 -8.58 4.83 -5.64
C TYR A 25 -8.68 5.69 -4.38
N GLU A 26 -9.16 6.93 -4.48
CA GLU A 26 -9.34 7.80 -3.31
C GLU A 26 -10.43 7.27 -2.38
N GLN A 27 -11.56 6.83 -2.96
CA GLN A 27 -12.65 6.21 -2.20
C GLN A 27 -12.18 4.89 -1.58
N ALA A 28 -11.40 4.09 -2.31
CA ALA A 28 -10.80 2.88 -1.77
C ALA A 28 -9.92 3.18 -0.53
N ALA A 29 -9.03 4.17 -0.62
CA ALA A 29 -8.19 4.58 0.51
C ALA A 29 -9.02 5.02 1.73
N GLN A 30 -10.11 5.77 1.51
CA GLN A 30 -11.00 6.21 2.59
C GLN A 30 -11.69 5.03 3.28
N GLU A 31 -12.26 4.09 2.53
CA GLU A 31 -12.92 2.92 3.12
C GLU A 31 -11.91 1.98 3.80
N TYR A 32 -10.71 1.79 3.23
CA TYR A 32 -9.63 1.08 3.91
C TYR A 32 -9.20 1.76 5.21
N THR A 33 -9.18 3.10 5.24
CA THR A 33 -8.87 3.87 6.47
C THR A 33 -9.91 3.60 7.55
N LYS A 34 -11.20 3.56 7.20
CA LYS A 34 -12.27 3.21 8.15
C LYS A 34 -12.13 1.78 8.67
N ALA A 35 -11.82 0.83 7.78
CA ALA A 35 -11.56 -0.56 8.16
C ALA A 35 -10.40 -0.66 9.18
N LEU A 36 -9.28 0.02 8.90
CA LEU A 36 -8.12 0.05 9.80
C LEU A 36 -8.44 0.71 11.15
N ALA A 37 -9.26 1.77 11.16
CA ALA A 37 -9.66 2.44 12.39
C ALA A 37 -10.52 1.55 13.29
N LEU A 38 -11.29 0.61 12.72
CA LEU A 38 -12.11 -0.35 13.45
C LEU A 38 -11.31 -1.57 13.92
N ASP A 39 -10.41 -2.05 13.07
CA ASP A 39 -9.51 -3.17 13.33
C ASP A 39 -8.12 -2.89 12.72
N PRO A 40 -7.14 -2.46 13.54
CA PRO A 40 -5.79 -2.16 13.07
C PRO A 40 -5.05 -3.34 12.43
N ASP A 41 -5.47 -4.57 12.71
CA ASP A 41 -4.82 -5.78 12.21
C ASP A 41 -5.56 -6.39 11.01
N ILE A 42 -6.65 -5.78 10.52
CA ILE A 42 -7.52 -6.38 9.49
C ILE A 42 -6.75 -6.76 8.22
N PHE A 43 -5.85 -5.90 7.77
CA PHE A 43 -5.05 -6.13 6.57
C PHE A 43 -3.87 -7.07 6.84
N GLU A 44 -3.37 -7.15 8.07
CA GLU A 44 -2.27 -8.05 8.43
C GLU A 44 -2.76 -9.50 8.57
N ARG A 45 -3.93 -9.69 9.18
CA ARG A 45 -4.58 -11.01 9.28
C ARG A 45 -4.87 -11.58 7.89
N LYS A 46 -5.34 -10.74 6.96
CA LYS A 46 -5.61 -11.16 5.57
C LYS A 46 -4.34 -11.21 4.70
N SER A 47 -3.31 -10.42 5.00
CA SER A 47 -2.03 -10.41 4.28
C SER A 47 -1.17 -11.63 4.54
N ARG A 48 -1.35 -12.34 5.66
CA ARG A 48 -0.61 -13.59 5.94
C ARG A 48 -0.98 -14.75 5.00
N GLY A 49 -1.95 -14.58 4.09
CA GLY A 49 -2.23 -15.62 3.10
C GLY A 49 -3.14 -15.30 1.90
N GLY A 50 -3.58 -14.07 1.59
CA GLY A 50 -4.60 -13.97 0.53
C GLY A 50 -4.88 -12.69 -0.26
N ILE A 51 -4.54 -11.46 0.16
CA ILE A 51 -4.95 -10.27 -0.63
C ILE A 51 -3.97 -9.89 -1.74
N SER A 52 -2.67 -10.18 -1.61
CA SER A 52 -1.70 -9.94 -2.69
C SER A 52 -1.91 -10.88 -3.90
N VAL A 53 -2.76 -11.90 -3.78
CA VAL A 53 -2.87 -12.99 -4.76
C VAL A 53 -4.09 -12.87 -5.69
N GLN A 54 -5.06 -11.99 -5.41
CA GLN A 54 -6.30 -11.91 -6.22
C GLN A 54 -6.40 -10.71 -7.18
N LEU A 55 -5.41 -9.82 -7.23
CA LEU A 55 -5.41 -8.72 -8.20
C LEU A 55 -4.93 -9.22 -9.57
N ALA A 56 -5.65 -8.84 -10.62
CA ALA A 56 -5.39 -9.28 -11.98
C ALA A 56 -4.11 -8.63 -12.54
N GLY A 57 -2.96 -9.24 -12.24
CA GLY A 57 -1.65 -8.83 -12.75
C GLY A 57 -0.87 -7.91 -11.81
N THR A 58 0.43 -7.86 -12.06
CA THR A 58 1.44 -7.12 -11.27
C THR A 58 1.11 -5.64 -11.16
N THR A 59 0.59 -5.01 -12.22
CA THR A 59 0.22 -3.59 -12.24
C THR A 59 -0.86 -3.22 -11.24
N ASP A 60 -1.93 -4.02 -11.16
CA ASP A 60 -3.04 -3.77 -10.24
C ASP A 60 -2.60 -3.97 -8.79
N ARG A 61 -1.73 -4.97 -8.55
CA ARG A 61 -1.09 -5.19 -7.25
C ARG A 61 -0.20 -4.02 -6.84
N ALA A 62 0.68 -3.55 -7.73
CA ALA A 62 1.55 -2.41 -7.49
C ALA A 62 0.76 -1.14 -7.14
N LYS A 63 -0.36 -0.90 -7.85
CA LYS A 63 -1.26 0.22 -7.56
C LYS A 63 -1.99 0.06 -6.23
N TYR A 64 -2.43 -1.16 -5.91
CA TYR A 64 -3.08 -1.45 -4.63
C TYR A 64 -2.15 -1.15 -3.45
N GLU A 65 -0.90 -1.58 -3.55
CA GLU A 65 0.10 -1.33 -2.51
C GLU A 65 0.38 0.15 -2.33
N TYR A 66 0.40 0.93 -3.42
CA TYR A 66 0.48 2.39 -3.33
C TYR A 66 -0.73 3.00 -2.59
N VAL A 67 -1.93 2.51 -2.86
CA VAL A 67 -3.16 2.97 -2.17
C VAL A 67 -3.11 2.63 -0.68
N MET A 68 -2.64 1.43 -0.32
CA MET A 68 -2.42 1.03 1.07
C MET A 68 -1.38 1.91 1.75
N ALA A 69 -0.28 2.24 1.08
CA ALA A 69 0.72 3.17 1.59
C ALA A 69 0.12 4.55 1.88
N LYS A 70 -0.69 5.09 0.96
CA LYS A 70 -1.38 6.38 1.13
C LYS A 70 -2.31 6.35 2.34
N MET A 71 -3.04 5.25 2.53
CA MET A 71 -3.90 5.04 3.71
C MET A 71 -3.08 5.01 5.01
N TYR A 72 -1.96 4.28 5.06
CA TYR A 72 -1.12 4.20 6.27
C TYR A 72 -0.45 5.54 6.58
N ALA A 73 -0.04 6.29 5.56
CA ALA A 73 0.49 7.63 5.71
C ALA A 73 -0.55 8.59 6.32
N SER A 74 -1.79 8.52 5.85
CA SER A 74 -2.93 9.28 6.40
C SER A 74 -3.17 8.97 7.89
N PHE A 75 -2.98 7.70 8.28
CA PHE A 75 -3.11 7.27 9.68
C PHE A 75 -1.86 7.57 10.53
N GLY A 76 -0.79 8.11 9.95
CA GLY A 76 0.48 8.37 10.63
C GLY A 76 1.35 7.13 10.88
N ASN A 77 0.97 5.96 10.36
CA ASN A 77 1.74 4.74 10.47
C ASN A 77 2.82 4.68 9.38
N LEU A 78 3.92 5.42 9.61
CA LEU A 78 5.00 5.56 8.65
C LEU A 78 5.74 4.25 8.39
N ASP A 79 5.81 3.35 9.37
CA ASP A 79 6.46 2.05 9.23
C ASP A 79 5.75 1.18 8.19
N ARG A 80 4.42 1.07 8.29
CA ARG A 80 3.61 0.35 7.31
C ARG A 80 3.57 1.06 5.98
N CYS A 81 3.49 2.39 5.98
CA CYS A 81 3.57 3.18 4.76
C CYS A 81 4.83 2.84 3.94
N LEU A 82 6.01 2.83 4.58
CA LEU A 82 7.28 2.50 3.92
C LEU A 82 7.31 1.07 3.38
N VAL A 83 6.75 0.11 4.11
CA VAL A 83 6.67 -1.29 3.67
C VAL A 83 5.83 -1.40 2.39
N TYR A 84 4.65 -0.77 2.35
CA TYR A 84 3.77 -0.84 1.19
C TYR A 84 4.30 -0.04 -0.01
N LEU A 85 4.99 1.09 0.22
CA LEU A 85 5.67 1.80 -0.88
C LEU A 85 6.77 0.94 -1.51
N ARG A 86 7.57 0.25 -0.68
CA ARG A 86 8.61 -0.65 -1.19
C ARG A 86 8.02 -1.73 -2.09
N LYS A 87 6.98 -2.42 -1.62
CA LYS A 87 6.32 -3.47 -2.42
C LYS A 87 5.78 -2.90 -3.74
N SER A 88 5.12 -1.74 -3.68
CA SER A 88 4.60 -1.06 -4.86
C SER A 88 5.69 -0.79 -5.90
N MET A 89 6.90 -0.44 -5.43
CA MET A 89 8.06 -0.20 -6.28
C MET A 89 8.65 -1.51 -6.84
N GLU A 90 8.75 -2.56 -6.02
CA GLU A 90 9.22 -3.89 -6.40
C GLU A 90 8.33 -4.51 -7.49
N ASP A 91 7.02 -4.26 -7.41
CA ASP A 91 6.02 -4.64 -8.40
C ASP A 91 5.97 -3.71 -9.64
N GLY A 92 6.84 -2.70 -9.70
CA GLY A 92 7.00 -1.85 -10.88
C GLY A 92 5.96 -0.74 -11.04
N TYR A 93 5.38 -0.23 -9.94
CA TYR A 93 4.41 0.86 -10.02
C TYR A 93 5.00 2.12 -10.65
N SER A 94 4.49 2.50 -11.84
CA SER A 94 4.96 3.65 -12.60
C SER A 94 4.61 5.01 -11.96
N GLY A 95 3.54 5.07 -11.17
CA GLY A 95 3.04 6.30 -10.54
C GLY A 95 3.67 6.63 -9.18
N ILE A 96 4.75 5.95 -8.78
CA ILE A 96 5.34 6.14 -7.45
C ILE A 96 5.80 7.59 -7.16
N ASN A 97 6.10 8.37 -8.21
CA ASN A 97 6.47 9.79 -8.06
C ASN A 97 5.33 10.65 -7.50
N ASP A 98 4.09 10.16 -7.51
CA ASP A 98 2.96 10.85 -6.89
C ASP A 98 3.11 10.98 -5.37
N VAL A 99 4.02 10.22 -4.74
CA VAL A 99 4.37 10.36 -3.31
C VAL A 99 4.83 11.78 -2.93
N TYR A 100 5.37 12.52 -3.90
CA TYR A 100 5.79 13.91 -3.69
C TYR A 100 4.63 14.92 -3.83
N LYS A 101 3.53 14.51 -4.47
CA LYS A 101 2.35 15.35 -4.74
C LYS A 101 1.24 15.11 -3.72
N ASP A 102 1.02 13.84 -3.38
CA ASP A 102 0.01 13.41 -2.43
C ASP A 102 0.30 13.98 -1.03
N ARG A 103 -0.71 14.65 -0.45
CA ARG A 103 -0.59 15.35 0.83
C ARG A 103 -0.42 14.38 2.01
N GLU A 104 -0.95 13.16 1.88
CA GLU A 104 -0.90 12.12 2.90
C GLU A 104 0.55 11.72 3.22
N PHE A 105 1.46 11.84 2.25
CA PHE A 105 2.88 11.58 2.43
C PHE A 105 3.70 12.78 2.91
N ALA A 106 3.08 13.91 3.27
CA ALA A 106 3.81 15.10 3.71
C ALA A 106 4.71 14.83 4.93
N THR A 107 4.24 14.03 5.88
CA THR A 107 5.04 13.60 7.04
C THR A 107 6.11 12.59 6.63
N LEU A 108 5.76 11.62 5.78
CA LEU A 108 6.69 10.61 5.27
C LEU A 108 7.91 11.25 4.59
N ARG A 109 7.70 12.32 3.80
CA ARG A 109 8.78 13.01 3.07
C ARG A 109 9.87 13.57 3.98
N LYS A 110 9.60 13.74 5.27
CA LYS A 110 10.57 14.21 6.28
C LYS A 110 11.31 13.06 6.97
N ASP A 111 10.86 11.81 6.78
CA ASP A 111 11.48 10.63 7.37
C ASP A 111 12.76 10.26 6.58
N PRO A 112 13.93 10.13 7.23
CA PRO A 112 15.17 9.79 6.55
C PRO A 112 15.11 8.41 5.84
N ARG A 113 14.28 7.49 6.34
CA ARG A 113 14.08 6.16 5.73
C ARG A 113 13.39 6.27 4.37
N PHE A 114 12.56 7.28 4.16
CA PHE A 114 11.93 7.53 2.87
C PHE A 114 12.96 7.94 1.82
N ALA A 115 13.91 8.80 2.17
CA ALA A 115 15.01 9.17 1.27
C ALA A 115 15.85 7.94 0.88
N ALA A 116 16.16 7.07 1.85
CA ALA A 116 16.88 5.82 1.60
C ALA A 116 16.10 4.88 0.65
N LEU A 117 14.78 4.76 0.85
CA LEU A 117 13.91 3.95 -0.02
C LEU A 117 13.88 4.48 -1.46
N MET A 118 13.79 5.79 -1.64
CA MET A 118 13.76 6.38 -2.98
C MET A 118 15.13 6.28 -3.68
N ALA A 119 16.23 6.39 -2.93
CA ALA A 119 17.57 6.17 -3.47
C ALA A 119 17.81 4.71 -3.90
N SER A 120 17.31 3.73 -3.15
CA SER A 120 17.44 2.31 -3.51
C SER A 120 16.68 1.98 -4.79
N ARG A 121 15.53 2.63 -5.05
CA ARG A 121 14.80 2.52 -6.32
C ARG A 121 15.65 2.89 -7.52
N SER A 122 16.30 4.06 -7.45
CA SER A 122 17.14 4.56 -8.53
C SER A 122 18.32 3.62 -8.79
N LYS A 123 18.85 2.99 -7.72
CA LYS A 123 19.92 2.02 -7.85
C LYS A 123 19.45 0.71 -8.49
N VAL A 124 18.30 0.16 -8.07
CA VAL A 124 17.72 -1.07 -8.65
C VAL A 124 17.34 -0.90 -10.13
N LEU A 125 16.84 0.28 -10.52
CA LEU A 125 16.57 0.61 -11.93
C LEU A 125 17.83 0.76 -12.78
N GLN A 126 19.00 0.98 -12.17
CA GLN A 126 20.29 1.02 -12.86
C GLN A 126 20.97 -0.35 -12.93
N ILE A 127 20.50 -1.35 -12.19
CA ILE A 127 21.06 -2.70 -12.24
C ILE A 127 20.46 -3.42 -13.46
N PRO A 128 21.29 -3.97 -14.37
CA PRO A 128 20.82 -4.77 -15.50
C PRO A 128 19.86 -5.89 -15.07
N PRO A 129 18.81 -6.22 -15.85
CA PRO A 129 17.80 -7.22 -15.46
C PRO A 129 18.38 -8.60 -15.09
N ASP A 130 19.52 -8.97 -15.67
CA ASP A 130 20.28 -10.20 -15.39
C ASP A 130 21.04 -10.19 -14.05
N GLN A 131 21.16 -9.02 -13.41
CA GLN A 131 21.87 -8.80 -12.13
C GLN A 131 20.94 -8.37 -10.99
N GLN A 132 19.64 -8.27 -11.24
CA GLN A 132 18.68 -7.99 -10.17
C GLN A 132 18.60 -9.18 -9.21
N PRO A 133 18.56 -8.94 -7.88
CA PRO A 133 18.37 -10.03 -6.92
C PRO A 133 17.05 -10.75 -7.23
N PRO A 134 16.99 -12.08 -7.03
CA PRO A 134 15.76 -12.84 -7.27
C PRO A 134 14.64 -12.22 -6.44
N GLN A 135 13.59 -11.76 -7.13
CA GLN A 135 12.39 -11.23 -6.50
C GLN A 135 11.76 -12.37 -5.67
N PRO A 136 11.38 -12.12 -4.40
CA PRO A 136 10.90 -13.15 -3.47
C PRO A 136 9.55 -13.76 -3.87
#